data_AF-A0A1H9S2Q6-F1
#
_entry.id   AF-A0A1H9S2Q6-F1
#
_cell.length_a   1.000
_cell.length_b   1.000
_cell.length_c   1.000
_cell.angle_alpha   90.00
_cell.angle_beta   90.00
_cell.angle_gamma   90.00
#
_symmetry.space_group_name_H-M   'P 1'
#
loop_
_entity.id
_entity.type
_entity.pdbx_description
1 polymer ?
#
loop_
_entity_poly.entity_id
_entity_poly.type
_entity_poly.pdbx_seq_one_letter_code
_entity_poly.pdbx_strand_id
1 'polypeptide(L)'
;MKKTKRLTTAQRILMYLGITITSALAGGLIGYFGVGFGDNVLTFNYDTFMVLVYGITALSIVVTLWFMYQANHYHNHYESMGDNADEDDSYEVYRKTFKNLEFATIFYNASVALILLSIFGDVYVFHDRIVSGAALNFTAYVKDIIFLALLIIFQVMIFKLTQKIRHYKLSAMPTIKEVKEFVYSYDEGELQANYEQAFLIVFNLNQFLPIVYVILYILAIVSSIDVMSGFVVTTVIYLYINLANIRFVNKYFRK
;
A
#
# COMPACT_ATOMS: atom_id res chain seq x y z
N MET A 1 11.31 17.75 -27.72
CA MET A 1 11.91 16.92 -26.64
C MET A 1 11.89 17.69 -25.32
N LYS A 2 11.02 17.35 -24.35
CA LYS A 2 11.07 17.92 -23.00
C LYS A 2 12.36 17.45 -22.33
N LYS A 3 13.29 18.37 -22.03
CA LYS A 3 14.50 18.07 -21.23
C LYS A 3 14.04 17.56 -19.86
N THR A 4 14.17 16.26 -19.61
CA THR A 4 13.99 15.70 -18.27
C THR A 4 15.03 16.36 -17.37
N LYS A 5 14.59 17.24 -16.47
CA LYS A 5 15.47 18.03 -15.59
C LYS A 5 16.17 17.05 -14.64
N ARG A 6 17.39 16.62 -14.99
CA ARG A 6 18.19 15.73 -14.14
C ARG A 6 18.51 16.46 -12.84
N LEU A 7 18.15 15.85 -11.70
CA LEU A 7 18.49 16.37 -10.38
C LEU A 7 20.01 16.50 -10.26
N THR A 8 20.46 17.67 -9.84
CA THR A 8 21.87 17.95 -9.53
C THR A 8 22.32 17.11 -8.32
N THR A 9 23.63 16.90 -8.16
CA THR A 9 24.18 16.13 -7.04
C THR A 9 23.72 16.69 -5.68
N ALA A 10 23.69 18.01 -5.52
CA ALA A 10 23.18 18.66 -4.32
C ALA A 10 21.69 18.37 -4.06
N GLN A 11 20.85 18.39 -5.10
CA GLN A 11 19.43 18.05 -4.98
C GLN A 11 19.21 16.57 -4.63
N ARG A 12 20.05 15.67 -5.14
CA ARG A 12 20.01 14.25 -4.77
C ARG A 12 20.40 14.05 -3.30
N ILE A 13 21.45 14.71 -2.84
CA ILE A 13 21.88 14.67 -1.43
C ILE A 13 20.77 15.20 -0.52
N LEU A 14 20.16 16.33 -0.86
CA LEU A 14 19.05 16.89 -0.10
C LEU A 14 17.84 15.93 -0.06
N MET A 15 17.53 15.29 -1.19
CA MET A 15 16.47 14.28 -1.25
C MET A 15 16.78 13.08 -0.34
N TYR A 16 18.00 12.56 -0.37
CA TYR A 16 18.40 11.44 0.49
C TYR A 16 18.37 11.83 1.96
N LEU A 17 18.87 13.02 2.33
CA LEU A 17 18.76 13.54 3.70
C LEU A 17 17.31 13.68 4.14
N GLY A 18 16.44 14.21 3.27
CA GLY A 18 15.00 14.31 3.54
C GLY A 18 14.36 12.94 3.78
N ILE A 19 14.71 11.94 2.97
CA ILE A 19 14.26 10.55 3.18
C ILE A 19 14.77 10.03 4.51
N THR A 20 16.05 10.20 4.84
CA THR A 20 16.64 9.74 6.10
C THR A 20 15.99 10.39 7.32
N ILE A 21 15.74 11.70 7.30
CA ILE A 21 15.08 12.40 8.41
C ILE A 21 13.64 11.92 8.57
N THR A 22 12.89 11.81 7.46
CA THR A 22 11.49 11.36 7.49
C THR A 22 11.38 9.92 7.99
N SER A 23 12.29 9.04 7.56
CA SER A 23 12.35 7.65 8.03
C SER A 23 12.83 7.53 9.47
N ALA A 24 13.74 8.39 9.94
CA ALA A 24 14.11 8.46 11.35
C ALA A 24 12.96 8.93 12.24
N LEU A 25 12.16 9.92 11.80
CA LEU A 25 10.97 10.37 12.53
C LEU A 25 9.88 9.29 12.57
N ALA A 26 9.62 8.62 11.44
CA ALA A 26 8.69 7.51 11.38
C ALA A 26 9.15 6.34 12.27
N GLY A 27 10.44 5.99 12.21
CA GLY A 27 11.07 5.00 13.08
C GLY A 27 11.03 5.39 14.55
N GLY A 28 11.20 6.67 14.88
CA GLY A 28 11.10 7.20 16.23
C GLY A 28 9.68 7.16 16.79
N LEU A 29 8.65 7.42 15.97
CA LEU A 29 7.25 7.23 16.35
C LEU A 29 6.94 5.75 16.60
N ILE A 30 7.36 4.86 15.69
CA ILE A 30 7.22 3.41 15.86
C ILE A 30 7.95 2.95 17.13
N GLY A 31 9.15 3.46 17.39
CA GLY A 31 9.92 3.20 18.61
C GLY A 31 9.22 3.73 19.86
N TYR A 32 8.67 4.94 19.84
CA TYR A 32 7.98 5.51 21.00
C TYR A 32 6.76 4.69 21.43
N PHE A 33 6.01 4.17 20.47
CA PHE A 33 4.82 3.36 20.75
C PHE A 33 5.12 1.85 20.89
N GLY A 34 6.21 1.36 20.29
CA GLY A 34 6.54 -0.06 20.25
C GLY A 34 7.74 -0.45 21.11
N VAL A 35 8.53 0.49 21.64
CA VAL A 35 9.77 0.22 22.37
C VAL A 35 9.79 1.00 23.69
N GLY A 36 9.88 0.27 24.80
CA GLY A 36 10.18 0.82 26.12
C GLY A 36 11.69 0.78 26.39
N PHE A 37 12.18 1.79 27.12
CA PHE A 37 13.50 1.76 27.76
C PHE A 37 13.29 1.52 29.26
N GLY A 38 13.14 0.27 29.67
CA GLY A 38 13.26 -0.13 31.08
C GLY A 38 14.71 -0.54 31.37
N ASP A 39 15.23 -0.35 32.59
CA ASP A 39 16.56 -0.79 33.09
C ASP A 39 17.70 -0.93 32.04
N ASN A 40 17.81 0.00 31.09
CA ASN A 40 18.73 -0.03 29.94
C ASN A 40 18.61 -1.25 28.98
N VAL A 41 17.49 -1.96 29.00
CA VAL A 41 17.14 -3.02 28.05
C VAL A 41 16.04 -2.52 27.12
N LEU A 42 16.26 -2.68 25.83
CA LEU A 42 15.32 -2.29 24.78
C LEU A 42 14.19 -3.33 24.76
N THR A 43 12.99 -2.97 25.22
CA THR A 43 11.84 -3.89 25.32
C THR A 43 10.78 -3.55 24.27
N PHE A 44 10.44 -4.50 23.41
CA PHE A 44 9.41 -4.29 22.39
C PHE A 44 8.01 -4.62 22.96
N ASN A 45 7.12 -3.63 23.00
CA ASN A 45 5.73 -3.79 23.38
C ASN A 45 4.87 -4.11 22.15
N TYR A 46 4.74 -5.41 21.87
CA TYR A 46 3.96 -5.93 20.74
C TYR A 46 2.50 -5.48 20.77
N ASP A 47 1.86 -5.48 21.94
CA ASP A 47 0.44 -5.10 22.06
C ASP A 47 0.20 -3.65 21.65
N THR A 48 1.07 -2.73 22.08
CA THR A 48 0.94 -1.30 21.74
C THR A 48 1.27 -1.05 20.26
N PHE A 49 2.28 -1.74 19.73
CA PHE A 49 2.58 -1.71 18.29
C PHE A 49 1.37 -2.17 17.46
N MET A 50 0.74 -3.28 17.84
CA MET A 50 -0.42 -3.80 17.11
C MET A 50 -1.64 -2.89 17.21
N VAL A 51 -1.87 -2.21 18.35
CA VAL A 51 -2.91 -1.17 18.45
C VAL A 51 -2.73 -0.07 17.40
N LEU A 52 -1.49 0.39 17.16
CA LEU A 52 -1.22 1.34 16.09
C LEU A 52 -1.48 0.76 14.70
N VAL A 53 -1.05 -0.48 14.45
CA VAL A 53 -1.29 -1.18 13.18
C VAL A 53 -2.78 -1.22 12.85
N TYR A 54 -3.64 -1.57 13.81
CA TYR A 54 -5.09 -1.53 13.63
C TYR A 54 -5.63 -0.12 13.43
N GLY A 55 -5.13 0.87 14.18
CA GLY A 55 -5.54 2.27 14.02
C GLY A 55 -5.25 2.81 12.62
N ILE A 56 -4.05 2.54 12.09
CA ILE A 56 -3.66 2.91 10.74
C ILE A 56 -4.49 2.14 9.70
N THR A 57 -4.74 0.86 9.94
CA THR A 57 -5.59 0.04 9.05
C THR A 57 -7.00 0.61 8.96
N ALA A 58 -7.63 0.93 10.10
CA ALA A 58 -8.96 1.50 10.14
C ALA A 58 -9.02 2.85 9.41
N LEU A 59 -8.03 3.72 9.63
CA LEU A 59 -7.91 4.99 8.89
C LEU A 59 -7.78 4.75 7.38
N SER A 60 -6.92 3.81 6.98
CA SER A 60 -6.71 3.47 5.57
C SER A 60 -7.98 2.93 4.91
N ILE A 61 -8.77 2.12 5.61
CA ILE A 61 -10.10 1.64 5.17
C ILE A 61 -11.07 2.80 4.96
N VAL A 62 -11.13 3.76 5.88
CA VAL A 62 -11.99 4.96 5.74
C VAL A 62 -11.57 5.80 4.53
N VAL A 63 -10.26 5.99 4.35
CA VAL A 63 -9.72 6.73 3.20
C VAL A 63 -10.02 6.00 1.88
N THR A 64 -9.91 4.68 1.84
CA THR A 64 -10.32 3.84 0.70
C THR A 64 -11.78 4.10 0.33
N LEU A 65 -12.70 4.03 1.30
CA LEU A 65 -14.12 4.29 1.06
C LEU A 65 -14.38 5.69 0.50
N TRP A 66 -13.70 6.70 1.05
CA TRP A 66 -13.80 8.08 0.56
C TRP A 66 -13.37 8.18 -0.91
N PHE A 67 -12.23 7.60 -1.27
CA PHE A 67 -11.75 7.60 -2.65
C PHE A 67 -12.63 6.78 -3.60
N MET A 68 -13.19 5.66 -3.16
CA MET A 68 -14.15 4.88 -3.95
C MET A 68 -15.42 5.68 -4.22
N TYR A 69 -15.95 6.36 -3.19
CA TYR A 69 -17.09 7.24 -3.34
C TYR A 69 -16.81 8.34 -4.36
N GLN A 70 -15.65 9.01 -4.25
CA GLN A 70 -15.25 10.06 -5.18
C GLN A 70 -15.08 9.52 -6.60
N ALA A 71 -14.44 8.37 -6.79
CA ALA A 71 -14.27 7.76 -8.10
C ALA A 71 -15.63 7.48 -8.76
N ASN A 72 -16.58 6.89 -8.03
CA ASN A 72 -17.91 6.62 -8.55
C ASN A 72 -18.71 7.91 -8.80
N HIS A 73 -18.56 8.92 -7.95
CA HIS A 73 -19.22 10.22 -8.12
C HIS A 73 -18.75 10.93 -9.39
N TYR A 74 -17.42 11.04 -9.60
CA TYR A 74 -16.88 11.65 -10.82
C TYR A 74 -17.20 10.83 -12.06
N HIS A 75 -17.22 9.50 -11.97
CA HIS A 75 -17.62 8.65 -13.10
C HIS A 75 -19.07 8.89 -13.51
N ASN A 76 -20.01 8.92 -12.56
CA ASN A 76 -21.40 9.22 -12.88
C ASN A 76 -21.57 10.64 -13.44
N HIS A 77 -20.76 11.60 -12.96
CA HIS A 77 -20.75 12.95 -13.50
C HIS A 77 -20.25 12.97 -14.95
N TYR A 78 -19.18 12.23 -15.27
CA TYR A 78 -18.69 12.05 -16.63
C TYR A 78 -19.75 11.45 -17.55
N GLU A 79 -20.44 10.38 -17.12
CA GLU A 79 -21.54 9.79 -17.91
C GLU A 79 -22.71 10.76 -18.13
N SER A 80 -22.98 11.66 -17.17
CA SER A 80 -24.06 12.64 -17.26
C SER A 80 -23.77 13.83 -18.18
N MET A 81 -22.49 14.08 -18.51
CA MET A 81 -22.08 15.19 -19.38
C MET A 81 -22.54 14.99 -20.83
N GLY A 82 -22.61 13.74 -21.28
CA GLY A 82 -22.97 13.39 -22.66
C GLY A 82 -22.00 13.95 -23.71
N ASP A 83 -22.32 13.73 -24.99
CA ASP A 83 -21.42 14.05 -26.11
C ASP A 83 -21.30 15.56 -26.42
N ASN A 84 -22.05 16.42 -25.72
CA ASN A 84 -22.09 17.87 -25.96
C ASN A 84 -21.22 18.68 -24.98
N ALA A 85 -20.52 18.01 -24.07
CA ALA A 85 -19.66 18.68 -23.10
C ALA A 85 -18.35 19.15 -23.73
N ASP A 86 -17.77 20.20 -23.15
CA ASP A 86 -16.44 20.67 -23.52
C ASP A 86 -15.42 19.52 -23.31
N GLU A 87 -14.58 19.29 -24.32
CA GLU A 87 -13.57 18.22 -24.29
C GLU A 87 -12.63 18.38 -23.08
N ASP A 88 -12.24 19.60 -22.72
CA ASP A 88 -11.34 19.85 -21.59
C ASP A 88 -12.02 19.54 -20.24
N ASP A 89 -13.30 19.89 -20.10
CA ASP A 89 -14.07 19.62 -18.89
C ASP A 89 -14.34 18.12 -18.71
N SER A 90 -14.72 17.44 -19.80
CA SER A 90 -14.94 15.99 -19.80
C SER A 90 -13.66 15.23 -19.45
N TYR A 91 -12.52 15.66 -20.01
CA TYR A 91 -11.21 15.07 -19.73
C TYR A 91 -10.77 15.31 -18.27
N GLU A 92 -11.04 16.49 -17.69
CA GLU A 92 -10.75 16.74 -16.28
C GLU A 92 -11.55 15.81 -15.35
N VAL A 93 -12.82 15.54 -15.65
CA VAL A 93 -13.65 14.62 -14.85
C VAL A 93 -13.24 13.17 -15.05
N TYR A 94 -12.93 12.76 -16.27
CA TYR A 94 -12.30 11.45 -16.57
C TYR A 94 -11.04 11.27 -15.71
N ARG A 95 -10.13 12.23 -15.75
CA ARG A 95 -8.88 12.24 -14.98
C ARG A 95 -9.10 12.11 -13.47
N LYS A 96 -10.07 12.84 -12.90
CA LYS A 96 -10.42 12.75 -11.47
C LYS A 96 -10.99 11.39 -11.11
N THR A 97 -11.78 10.79 -11.99
CA THR A 97 -12.35 9.45 -11.80
C THR A 97 -11.24 8.42 -11.58
N PHE A 98 -10.30 8.32 -12.53
CA PHE A 98 -9.20 7.34 -12.43
C PHE A 98 -8.24 7.65 -11.30
N LYS A 99 -7.91 8.92 -11.08
CA LYS A 99 -7.06 9.33 -9.96
C LYS A 99 -7.60 8.84 -8.61
N ASN A 100 -8.90 9.01 -8.37
CA ASN A 100 -9.52 8.55 -7.14
C ASN A 100 -9.62 7.02 -7.07
N LEU A 101 -9.87 6.33 -8.20
CA LEU A 101 -9.91 4.87 -8.26
C LEU A 101 -8.54 4.25 -7.91
N GLU A 102 -7.46 4.81 -8.44
CA GLU A 102 -6.09 4.37 -8.14
C GLU A 102 -5.75 4.61 -6.66
N PHE A 103 -6.10 5.79 -6.11
CA PHE A 103 -5.89 6.03 -4.67
C PHE A 103 -6.68 5.07 -3.78
N ALA A 104 -7.94 4.79 -4.11
CA ALA A 104 -8.73 3.79 -3.39
C ALA A 104 -8.00 2.43 -3.37
N THR A 105 -7.47 2.00 -4.52
CA THR A 105 -6.73 0.74 -4.64
C THR A 105 -5.44 0.74 -3.82
N ILE A 106 -4.70 1.86 -3.79
CA ILE A 106 -3.46 1.99 -3.01
C ILE A 106 -3.72 1.90 -1.51
N PHE A 107 -4.69 2.66 -0.98
CA PHE A 107 -5.05 2.60 0.45
C PHE A 107 -5.66 1.25 0.82
N TYR A 108 -6.42 0.63 -0.08
CA TYR A 108 -6.92 -0.72 0.12
C TYR A 108 -5.78 -1.74 0.27
N ASN A 109 -4.82 -1.73 -0.65
CA ASN A 109 -3.67 -2.62 -0.58
C ASN A 109 -2.83 -2.35 0.68
N ALA A 110 -2.74 -1.10 1.13
CA ALA A 110 -2.09 -0.78 2.39
C ALA A 110 -2.81 -1.44 3.59
N SER A 111 -4.14 -1.38 3.63
CA SER A 111 -4.93 -2.07 4.66
C SER A 111 -4.74 -3.59 4.63
N VAL A 112 -4.69 -4.19 3.43
CA VAL A 112 -4.39 -5.64 3.27
C VAL A 112 -3.02 -5.98 3.85
N ALA A 113 -1.99 -5.18 3.57
CA ALA A 113 -0.64 -5.40 4.06
C ALA A 113 -0.57 -5.42 5.60
N LEU A 114 -1.30 -4.50 6.23
CA LEU A 114 -1.32 -4.35 7.69
C LEU A 114 -2.13 -5.46 8.37
N ILE A 115 -3.24 -5.90 7.77
CA ILE A 115 -4.01 -7.05 8.29
C ILE A 115 -3.26 -8.36 8.11
N LEU A 116 -2.54 -8.55 7.00
CA LEU A 116 -1.67 -9.72 6.85
C LEU A 116 -0.55 -9.72 7.89
N LEU A 117 0.08 -8.56 8.15
CA LEU A 117 1.06 -8.42 9.23
C LEU A 117 0.48 -8.86 10.58
N SER A 118 -0.74 -8.42 10.88
CA SER A 118 -1.45 -8.79 12.10
C SER A 118 -1.71 -10.28 12.20
N ILE A 119 -2.34 -10.88 11.17
CA ILE A 119 -2.71 -12.30 11.16
C ILE A 119 -1.47 -13.17 11.34
N PHE A 120 -0.41 -12.91 10.57
CA PHE A 120 0.81 -13.70 10.68
C PHE A 120 1.54 -13.48 12.00
N GLY A 121 1.46 -12.27 12.56
CA GLY A 121 1.98 -12.00 13.88
C GLY A 121 1.24 -12.78 14.97
N ASP A 122 -0.08 -12.75 14.94
CA ASP A 122 -0.92 -13.46 15.91
C ASP A 122 -0.76 -14.99 15.76
N VAL A 123 -0.58 -15.52 14.54
CA VAL A 123 -0.26 -16.95 14.32
C VAL A 123 1.08 -17.36 14.95
N TYR A 124 2.07 -16.48 14.93
CA TYR A 124 3.35 -16.76 15.59
C TYR A 124 3.20 -16.76 17.12
N VAL A 125 2.49 -15.78 17.70
CA VAL A 125 2.17 -15.75 19.14
C VAL A 125 1.34 -16.96 19.55
N PHE A 126 0.43 -17.40 18.69
CA PHE A 126 -0.34 -18.64 18.87
C PHE A 126 0.56 -19.87 18.98
N HIS A 127 1.53 -19.99 18.07
CA HIS A 127 2.50 -21.08 18.07
C HIS A 127 3.33 -21.11 19.35
N ASP A 128 3.89 -19.96 19.74
CA ASP A 128 4.69 -19.83 20.97
C ASP A 128 3.90 -20.27 22.22
N ARG A 129 2.63 -19.83 22.34
CA ARG A 129 1.75 -20.21 23.44
C ARG A 129 1.41 -21.71 23.47
N ILE A 130 1.27 -22.36 22.32
CA ILE A 130 1.08 -23.81 22.25
C ILE A 130 2.32 -24.52 22.79
N VAL A 131 3.51 -24.12 22.32
CA VAL A 131 4.78 -24.73 22.74
C VAL A 131 5.04 -24.50 24.23
N SER A 132 4.70 -23.33 24.75
CA SER A 132 4.88 -22.97 26.16
C SER A 132 3.79 -23.53 27.09
N GLY A 133 2.75 -24.19 26.56
CA GLY A 133 1.60 -24.67 27.34
C GLY A 133 0.74 -23.57 27.97
N ALA A 134 0.83 -22.34 27.46
CA ALA A 134 0.09 -21.19 27.96
C ALA A 134 -1.39 -21.22 27.53
N ALA A 135 -2.26 -20.56 28.30
CA ALA A 135 -3.68 -20.46 27.96
C ALA A 135 -3.87 -19.75 26.60
N LEU A 136 -4.67 -20.38 25.73
CA LEU A 136 -5.06 -19.83 24.44
C LEU A 136 -6.24 -18.87 24.62
N ASN A 137 -6.06 -17.63 24.17
CA ASN A 137 -7.14 -16.65 24.11
C ASN A 137 -7.62 -16.48 22.67
N PHE A 138 -8.67 -17.20 22.29
CA PHE A 138 -9.22 -17.15 20.94
C PHE A 138 -9.88 -15.81 20.58
N THR A 139 -10.26 -15.01 21.58
CA THR A 139 -10.88 -13.69 21.36
C THR A 139 -9.93 -12.72 20.67
N ALA A 140 -8.61 -12.90 20.83
CA ALA A 140 -7.61 -12.09 20.16
C ALA A 140 -7.67 -12.21 18.62
N TYR A 141 -8.05 -13.36 18.06
CA TYR A 141 -8.06 -13.57 16.61
C TYR A 141 -9.36 -13.11 15.93
N VAL A 142 -10.42 -12.84 16.70
CA VAL A 142 -11.74 -12.48 16.16
C VAL A 142 -11.69 -11.14 15.40
N LYS A 143 -10.93 -10.16 15.91
CA LYS A 143 -10.71 -8.87 15.23
C LYS A 143 -10.11 -9.04 13.84
N ASP A 144 -9.11 -9.90 13.70
CA ASP A 144 -8.40 -10.15 12.46
C ASP A 144 -9.30 -10.80 11.42
N ILE A 145 -10.14 -11.76 11.86
CA ILE A 145 -11.15 -12.40 11.00
C ILE A 145 -12.17 -11.36 10.52
N ILE A 146 -12.63 -10.45 11.38
CA ILE A 146 -13.57 -9.38 11.02
C ILE A 146 -12.94 -8.46 9.96
N PHE A 147 -11.71 -7.99 10.19
CA PHE A 147 -11.02 -7.14 9.22
C PHE A 147 -10.76 -7.87 7.90
N LEU A 148 -10.36 -9.13 7.93
CA LEU A 148 -10.15 -9.93 6.73
C LEU A 148 -11.45 -10.08 5.92
N ALA A 149 -12.57 -10.40 6.59
CA ALA A 149 -13.87 -10.49 5.94
C ALA A 149 -14.28 -9.14 5.30
N LEU A 150 -14.05 -8.03 6.00
CA LEU A 150 -14.30 -6.68 5.48
C LEU A 150 -13.43 -6.38 4.24
N LEU A 151 -12.15 -6.74 4.26
CA LEU A 151 -11.24 -6.54 3.14
C LEU A 151 -11.59 -7.39 1.92
N ILE A 152 -12.15 -8.58 2.11
CA ILE A 152 -12.68 -9.41 1.01
C ILE A 152 -13.90 -8.73 0.37
N ILE A 153 -14.81 -8.19 1.17
CA ILE A 153 -15.95 -7.42 0.65
C ILE A 153 -15.44 -6.21 -0.15
N PHE A 154 -14.45 -5.50 0.37
CA PHE A 154 -13.88 -4.34 -0.30
C PHE A 154 -13.14 -4.70 -1.59
N GLN A 155 -12.44 -5.84 -1.64
CA GLN A 155 -11.85 -6.37 -2.87
C GLN A 155 -12.91 -6.49 -3.96
N VAL A 156 -14.06 -7.10 -3.63
CA VAL A 156 -15.17 -7.28 -4.57
C VAL A 156 -15.76 -5.94 -5.01
N MET A 157 -15.90 -4.98 -4.09
CA MET A 157 -16.43 -3.66 -4.39
C MET A 157 -15.49 -2.85 -5.29
N ILE A 158 -14.18 -2.81 -4.99
CA ILE A 158 -13.17 -2.13 -5.82
C ILE A 158 -13.12 -2.80 -7.19
N PHE A 159 -13.13 -4.13 -7.24
CA PHE A 159 -13.13 -4.87 -8.49
C PHE A 159 -14.33 -4.50 -9.38
N LYS A 160 -15.55 -4.52 -8.82
CA LYS A 160 -16.76 -4.11 -9.54
C LYS A 160 -16.72 -2.64 -9.98
N LEU A 161 -16.22 -1.76 -9.12
CA LEU A 161 -16.08 -0.33 -9.42
C LEU A 161 -15.10 -0.11 -10.59
N THR A 162 -13.96 -0.80 -10.58
CA THR A 162 -12.98 -0.76 -11.67
C THR A 162 -13.59 -1.23 -12.99
N GLN A 163 -14.32 -2.35 -12.98
CA GLN A 163 -14.99 -2.86 -14.19
C GLN A 163 -16.03 -1.88 -14.73
N LYS A 164 -16.80 -1.26 -13.83
CA LYS A 164 -17.78 -0.23 -14.18
C LYS A 164 -17.09 0.96 -14.86
N ILE A 165 -16.12 1.57 -14.19
CA ILE A 165 -15.44 2.79 -14.65
C ILE A 165 -14.65 2.55 -15.95
N ARG A 166 -14.04 1.37 -16.09
CA ARG A 166 -13.21 1.03 -17.26
C ARG A 166 -14.02 0.45 -18.43
N HIS A 167 -15.32 0.24 -18.25
CA HIS A 167 -16.19 -0.47 -19.20
C HIS A 167 -15.61 -1.80 -19.70
N TYR A 168 -14.87 -2.51 -18.85
CA TYR A 168 -14.19 -3.76 -19.19
C TYR A 168 -14.57 -4.86 -18.19
N LYS A 169 -15.10 -5.97 -18.70
CA LYS A 169 -15.44 -7.13 -17.88
C LYS A 169 -14.22 -8.03 -17.72
N LEU A 170 -13.74 -8.13 -16.50
CA LEU A 170 -12.66 -9.03 -16.11
C LEU A 170 -13.25 -10.29 -15.43
N SER A 171 -12.63 -11.44 -15.63
CA SER A 171 -12.97 -12.63 -14.83
C SER A 171 -12.71 -12.37 -13.35
N ALA A 172 -13.54 -12.92 -12.44
CA ALA A 172 -13.36 -12.78 -11.00
C ALA A 172 -12.02 -13.36 -10.50
N MET A 173 -11.47 -14.32 -11.23
CA MET A 173 -10.10 -14.82 -11.06
C MET A 173 -9.37 -14.68 -12.41
N PRO A 174 -8.86 -13.49 -12.72
CA PRO A 174 -8.30 -13.22 -14.03
C PRO A 174 -6.94 -13.89 -14.17
N THR A 175 -6.70 -14.49 -15.33
CA THR A 175 -5.37 -14.95 -15.71
C THR A 175 -4.46 -13.76 -16.02
N ILE A 176 -3.14 -13.97 -15.98
CA ILE A 176 -2.15 -12.92 -16.35
C ILE A 176 -2.43 -12.37 -17.76
N LYS A 177 -2.89 -13.24 -18.68
CA LYS A 177 -3.24 -12.84 -20.04
C LYS A 177 -4.46 -11.90 -20.06
N GLU A 178 -5.52 -12.21 -19.32
CA GLU A 178 -6.70 -11.36 -19.21
C GLU A 178 -6.40 -10.02 -18.52
N VAL A 179 -5.55 -10.02 -17.48
CA VAL A 179 -5.08 -8.78 -16.86
C VAL A 179 -4.28 -7.94 -17.84
N LYS A 180 -3.42 -8.58 -18.65
CA LYS A 180 -2.64 -7.90 -19.69
C LYS A 180 -3.53 -7.30 -20.78
N GLU A 181 -4.55 -8.03 -21.24
CA GLU A 181 -5.55 -7.52 -22.20
C GLU A 181 -6.34 -6.35 -21.62
N PHE A 182 -6.72 -6.42 -20.34
CA PHE A 182 -7.33 -5.30 -19.64
C PHE A 182 -6.43 -4.07 -19.58
N VAL A 183 -5.14 -4.22 -19.25
CA VAL A 183 -4.21 -3.08 -19.24
C VAL A 183 -4.02 -2.50 -20.65
N TYR A 184 -4.04 -3.32 -21.70
CA TYR A 184 -4.00 -2.82 -23.08
C TYR A 184 -5.26 -2.08 -23.54
N SER A 185 -6.37 -2.19 -22.81
CA SER A 185 -7.56 -1.36 -23.08
C SER A 185 -7.38 0.10 -22.65
N TYR A 186 -6.28 0.43 -21.95
CA TYR A 186 -6.00 1.77 -21.49
C TYR A 186 -5.54 2.66 -22.65
N ASP A 187 -5.73 3.96 -22.50
CA ASP A 187 -5.21 4.96 -23.43
C ASP A 187 -3.67 4.86 -23.54
N GLU A 188 -3.10 5.22 -24.69
CA GLU A 188 -1.68 5.03 -24.99
C GLU A 188 -0.78 5.71 -23.97
N GLY A 189 -1.15 6.93 -23.55
CA GLY A 189 -0.40 7.65 -22.53
C GLY A 189 -0.46 6.95 -21.17
N GLU A 190 -1.60 6.37 -20.81
CA GLU A 190 -1.82 5.70 -19.53
C GLU A 190 -1.04 4.40 -19.49
N LEU A 191 -1.09 3.65 -20.59
CA LEU A 191 -0.33 2.43 -20.79
C LEU A 191 1.18 2.70 -20.69
N GLN A 192 1.68 3.74 -21.37
CA GLN A 192 3.09 4.11 -21.30
C GLN A 192 3.52 4.49 -19.87
N ALA A 193 2.69 5.25 -19.16
CA ALA A 193 2.96 5.63 -17.78
C ALA A 193 2.92 4.41 -16.85
N ASN A 194 2.01 3.45 -17.08
CA ASN A 194 1.93 2.20 -16.32
C ASN A 194 3.21 1.38 -16.50
N TYR A 195 3.69 1.23 -17.74
CA TYR A 195 4.95 0.54 -18.02
C TYR A 195 6.17 1.25 -17.43
N GLU A 196 6.27 2.58 -17.55
CA GLU A 196 7.36 3.35 -16.94
C GLU A 196 7.37 3.12 -15.42
N GLN A 197 6.20 3.19 -14.78
CA GLN A 197 6.07 2.99 -13.34
C GLN A 197 6.44 1.56 -12.93
N ALA A 198 5.94 0.55 -13.62
CA ALA A 198 6.26 -0.86 -13.36
C ALA A 198 7.78 -1.09 -13.46
N PHE A 199 8.42 -0.57 -14.50
CA PHE A 199 9.88 -0.61 -14.65
C PHE A 199 10.60 0.06 -13.48
N LEU A 200 10.19 1.27 -13.10
CA LEU A 200 10.79 2.00 -11.97
C LEU A 200 10.63 1.25 -10.64
N ILE A 201 9.49 0.62 -10.39
CA ILE A 201 9.27 -0.19 -9.18
C ILE A 201 10.24 -1.36 -9.15
N VAL A 202 10.28 -2.16 -10.21
CA VAL A 202 11.17 -3.33 -10.31
C VAL A 202 12.63 -2.94 -10.18
N PHE A 203 13.05 -1.88 -10.88
CA PHE A 203 14.41 -1.38 -10.84
C PHE A 203 14.81 -0.92 -9.43
N ASN A 204 13.97 -0.12 -8.77
CA ASN A 204 14.25 0.34 -7.41
C ASN A 204 14.25 -0.81 -6.39
N LEU A 205 13.31 -1.74 -6.48
CA LEU A 205 13.31 -2.94 -5.61
C LEU A 205 14.62 -3.71 -5.74
N ASN A 206 15.08 -3.95 -6.95
CA ASN A 206 16.36 -4.62 -7.19
C ASN A 206 17.54 -3.84 -6.59
N GLN A 207 17.51 -2.51 -6.66
CA GLN A 207 18.55 -1.65 -6.07
C GLN A 207 18.51 -1.63 -4.53
N PHE A 208 17.34 -1.70 -3.91
CA PHE A 208 17.17 -1.71 -2.46
C PHE A 208 17.33 -3.10 -1.84
N LEU A 209 17.26 -4.17 -2.63
CA LEU A 209 17.37 -5.55 -2.15
C LEU A 209 18.60 -5.80 -1.24
N PRO A 210 19.81 -5.34 -1.58
CA PRO A 210 20.98 -5.49 -0.69
C PRO A 210 20.80 -4.81 0.67
N ILE A 211 20.14 -3.64 0.71
CA ILE A 211 19.88 -2.90 1.95
C ILE A 211 18.87 -3.68 2.81
N VAL A 212 17.86 -4.29 2.20
CA VAL A 212 16.89 -5.15 2.90
C VAL A 212 17.60 -6.32 3.59
N TYR A 213 18.57 -6.98 2.93
CA TYR A 213 19.36 -8.04 3.56
C TYR A 213 20.14 -7.55 4.79
N VAL A 214 20.76 -6.36 4.70
CA VAL A 214 21.48 -5.76 5.83
C VAL A 214 20.54 -5.45 7.00
N ILE A 215 19.35 -4.92 6.73
CA ILE A 215 18.34 -4.65 7.77
C ILE A 215 17.90 -5.95 8.45
N LEU A 216 17.59 -7.00 7.68
CA LEU A 216 17.24 -8.31 8.23
C LEU A 216 18.39 -8.90 9.07
N TYR A 217 19.64 -8.73 8.64
CA TYR A 217 20.81 -9.17 9.38
C TYR A 217 21.00 -8.41 10.71
N ILE A 218 20.78 -7.09 10.74
CA ILE A 218 20.83 -6.31 11.99
C ILE A 218 19.69 -6.75 12.92
N LEU A 219 18.48 -6.91 12.38
CA LEU A 219 17.34 -7.40 13.16
C LEU A 219 17.62 -8.79 13.73
N ALA A 220 18.29 -9.67 12.99
CA ALA A 220 18.70 -10.99 13.44
C ALA A 220 19.70 -10.99 14.60
N ILE A 221 20.57 -9.98 14.69
CA ILE A 221 21.55 -9.82 15.78
C ILE A 221 20.88 -9.22 17.02
N VAL A 222 20.05 -8.20 16.82
CA VAL A 222 19.41 -7.43 17.91
C VAL A 222 18.25 -8.21 18.53
N SER A 223 17.46 -8.85 17.69
CA SER A 223 16.38 -9.75 18.07
C SER A 223 16.82 -11.14 17.62
N SER A 224 17.15 -12.04 18.55
CA SER A 224 17.35 -13.47 18.27
C SER A 224 16.32 -13.90 17.22
N ILE A 225 16.74 -14.21 15.99
CA ILE A 225 15.89 -14.24 14.78
C ILE A 225 14.47 -14.68 15.09
N ASP A 226 13.54 -13.72 15.11
CA ASP A 226 12.13 -13.99 15.20
C ASP A 226 11.48 -13.73 13.82
N VAL A 227 10.66 -14.67 13.37
CA VAL A 227 9.88 -14.67 12.12
C VAL A 227 9.12 -13.35 11.94
N MET A 228 8.72 -12.71 13.03
CA MET A 228 8.13 -11.38 13.08
C MET A 228 8.90 -10.30 12.31
N SER A 229 10.23 -10.28 12.44
CA SER A 229 11.08 -9.31 11.75
C SER A 229 10.98 -9.42 10.23
N GLY A 230 10.85 -10.65 9.72
CA GLY A 230 10.61 -10.92 8.31
C GLY A 230 9.24 -10.46 7.83
N PHE A 231 8.18 -10.64 8.63
CA PHE A 231 6.85 -10.14 8.30
C PHE A 231 6.81 -8.61 8.21
N VAL A 232 7.44 -7.91 9.16
CA VAL A 232 7.55 -6.44 9.12
C VAL A 232 8.24 -5.97 7.84
N VAL A 233 9.39 -6.56 7.51
CA VAL A 233 10.14 -6.20 6.29
C VAL A 233 9.33 -6.48 5.03
N THR A 234 8.63 -7.62 4.97
CA THR A 234 7.78 -7.99 3.84
C THR A 234 6.62 -7.00 3.67
N THR A 235 5.97 -6.61 4.78
CA THR A 235 4.91 -5.59 4.78
C THR A 235 5.43 -4.23 4.30
N VAL A 236 6.63 -3.81 4.72
CA VAL A 236 7.24 -2.56 4.26
C VAL A 236 7.49 -2.59 2.74
N ILE A 237 7.99 -3.70 2.20
CA ILE A 237 8.19 -3.86 0.75
C ILE A 237 6.85 -3.79 0.01
N TYR A 238 5.84 -4.49 0.52
CA TYR A 238 4.51 -4.48 -0.10
C TYR A 238 3.87 -3.08 -0.09
N LEU A 239 4.00 -2.34 1.01
CA LEU A 239 3.57 -0.94 1.12
C LEU A 239 4.35 -0.05 0.16
N TYR A 240 5.67 -0.23 0.04
CA TYR A 240 6.50 0.54 -0.88
C TYR A 240 6.02 0.39 -2.34
N ILE A 241 5.75 -0.85 -2.79
CA ILE A 241 5.26 -1.12 -4.15
C ILE A 241 3.96 -0.34 -4.41
N ASN A 242 3.03 -0.37 -3.47
CA ASN A 242 1.73 0.28 -3.61
C ASN A 242 1.82 1.81 -3.51
N LEU A 243 2.62 2.33 -2.58
CA LEU A 243 2.83 3.78 -2.44
C LEU A 243 3.62 4.36 -3.62
N ALA A 244 4.49 3.58 -4.26
CA ALA A 244 5.17 4.02 -5.48
C ALA A 244 4.16 4.37 -6.60
N ASN A 245 3.01 3.67 -6.66
CA ASN A 245 1.95 3.95 -7.62
C ASN A 245 1.31 5.34 -7.44
N ILE A 246 1.45 5.99 -6.27
CA ILE A 246 1.03 7.39 -6.07
C ILE A 246 1.77 8.33 -7.04
N ARG A 247 3.04 8.03 -7.35
CA ARG A 247 3.82 8.84 -8.30
C ARG A 247 3.25 8.73 -9.71
N PHE A 248 2.78 7.54 -10.11
CA PHE A 248 2.07 7.33 -11.37
C PHE A 248 0.80 8.19 -11.42
N VAL A 249 -0.05 8.08 -10.39
CA VAL A 249 -1.30 8.84 -10.29
C VAL A 249 -1.07 10.34 -10.42
N ASN A 250 -0.06 10.87 -9.72
CA ASN A 250 0.21 12.31 -9.71
C ASN A 250 0.95 12.82 -10.96
N LYS A 251 1.70 11.95 -11.66
CA LYS A 251 2.43 12.33 -12.88
C LYS A 251 1.51 12.29 -14.11
N TYR A 252 0.65 11.28 -14.20
CA TYR A 252 -0.21 11.09 -15.36
C TYR A 252 -1.51 11.90 -15.26
N PHE A 253 -2.17 11.86 -14.10
CA PHE A 253 -3.41 12.61 -13.87
C PHE A 253 -3.15 14.02 -13.32
N ARG A 254 -2.09 14.69 -13.81
CA ARG A 254 -1.75 16.07 -13.42
C ARG A 254 -2.56 17.09 -14.22
N LYS A 255 -2.80 18.26 -13.61
CA LYS A 255 -3.11 19.49 -14.36
C LYS A 255 -1.89 19.92 -15.17
#